data_AF-A0A8D8CKT0-F1
#
_entry.id   AF-A0A8D8CKT0-F1
#
_cell.length_a   1.000
_cell.length_b   1.000
_cell.length_c   1.000
_cell.angle_alpha   90.00
_cell.angle_beta   90.00
_cell.angle_gamma   90.00
#
_symmetry.space_group_name_H-M   'P 1'
#
loop_
_entity.id
_entity.type
_entity.pdbx_description
1 polymer ?
#
loop_
_entity_poly.entity_id
_entity_poly.type
_entity_poly.pdbx_seq_one_letter_code
_entity_poly.pdbx_strand_id
1 'polypeptide(L)'
;MISPQEEISRIKAVCAGHSRYQSSSTREMALTKVLLVLCLAVGSISGFSISDQMQNALVSAIRSRTRTWVAQVYDQREKFGVMSLGLRPNDSVANAVPLLENQRSVRSLPESFDSRQKWPNCPSLNQIRDQGCC
;
A
#
# COMPACT_ATOMS: atom_id res chain seq x y z
N MET A 1 48.82 -59.82 -22.27
CA MET A 1 49.27 -58.58 -22.94
C MET A 1 48.08 -57.98 -23.66
N ILE A 2 47.61 -56.80 -23.24
CA ILE A 2 46.50 -56.10 -23.90
C ILE A 2 47.03 -55.50 -25.21
N SER A 3 46.27 -55.60 -26.29
CA SER A 3 46.68 -55.09 -27.61
C SER A 3 46.69 -53.56 -27.63
N PRO A 4 47.73 -52.89 -28.18
CA PRO A 4 47.81 -51.44 -28.27
C PRO A 4 46.59 -50.77 -28.93
N GLN A 5 45.87 -51.48 -29.80
CA GLN A 5 44.67 -50.98 -30.47
C GLN A 5 43.47 -50.86 -29.52
N GLU A 6 43.40 -51.72 -28.49
CA GLU A 6 42.31 -51.69 -27.51
C GLU A 6 42.45 -50.48 -26.58
N GLU A 7 43.68 -50.09 -26.24
CA GLU A 7 43.98 -48.93 -25.41
C GLU A 7 43.63 -47.61 -26.11
N ILE A 8 43.96 -47.49 -27.40
CA ILE A 8 43.59 -46.31 -28.23
C ILE A 8 42.07 -46.18 -28.35
N SER A 9 41.35 -47.30 -28.52
CA SER A 9 39.88 -47.29 -28.59
C SER A 9 39.26 -46.79 -27.26
N ARG A 10 39.79 -47.25 -26.13
CA ARG A 10 39.36 -46.81 -24.79
C ARG A 10 39.61 -45.31 -24.58
N ILE A 11 40.78 -44.80 -24.97
CA ILE A 11 41.11 -43.38 -24.87
C ILE A 11 40.16 -42.55 -25.74
N LYS A 12 39.90 -42.96 -26.99
CA LYS A 12 38.96 -42.26 -27.88
C LYS A 12 37.54 -42.22 -27.31
N ALA A 13 37.07 -43.31 -26.71
CA ALA A 13 35.76 -43.38 -26.07
C ALA A 13 35.65 -42.43 -24.86
N VAL A 14 36.69 -42.37 -24.03
CA VAL A 14 36.75 -41.46 -22.87
C VAL A 14 36.77 -39.99 -23.32
N CYS A 15 37.58 -39.64 -24.33
CA CYS A 15 37.63 -38.28 -24.86
C CYS A 15 36.30 -37.86 -25.51
N ALA A 16 35.63 -38.76 -26.24
CA ALA A 16 34.33 -38.49 -26.83
C ALA A 16 33.22 -38.32 -25.79
N GLY A 17 33.28 -39.05 -24.66
CA GLY A 17 32.37 -38.89 -23.54
C GLY A 17 32.55 -37.54 -22.81
N HIS A 18 33.80 -37.13 -22.59
CA HIS A 18 34.12 -35.87 -21.92
C HIS A 18 33.68 -34.64 -22.73
N SER A 19 33.87 -34.67 -24.05
CA SER A 19 33.45 -33.58 -24.94
C SER A 19 31.91 -33.46 -25.03
N ARG A 20 31.19 -34.60 -25.02
CA ARG A 20 29.71 -34.61 -24.95
C ARG A 20 29.19 -34.07 -23.62
N TYR A 21 29.83 -34.40 -22.50
CA TYR A 21 29.48 -33.91 -21.17
C TYR A 21 29.67 -32.37 -21.05
N GLN A 22 30.79 -31.83 -21.54
CA GLN A 22 31.03 -30.38 -21.57
C GLN A 22 30.02 -29.61 -22.45
N SER A 23 29.62 -30.18 -23.60
CA SER A 23 28.61 -29.55 -24.47
C SER A 23 27.20 -29.55 -23.89
N SER A 24 26.81 -30.59 -23.14
CA SER A 24 25.50 -30.65 -22.46
C SER A 24 25.42 -29.64 -21.31
N SER A 25 26.48 -29.56 -20.49
CA SER A 25 26.56 -28.65 -19.34
C SER A 25 26.46 -27.17 -19.73
N THR A 26 27.08 -26.77 -20.84
CA THR A 26 27.07 -25.36 -21.30
C THR A 26 25.70 -24.90 -21.83
N ARG A 27 24.94 -25.78 -22.48
CA ARG A 27 23.58 -25.47 -22.96
C ARG A 27 22.58 -25.35 -21.81
N GLU A 28 22.66 -26.21 -20.80
CA GLU A 28 21.82 -26.11 -19.61
C GLU A 28 22.13 -24.86 -18.77
N MET A 29 23.42 -24.49 -18.65
CA MET A 29 23.82 -23.24 -18.01
C MET A 29 23.33 -21.99 -18.77
N ALA A 30 23.29 -22.02 -20.10
CA ALA A 30 22.78 -20.91 -20.91
C ALA A 30 21.27 -20.74 -20.76
N LEU A 31 20.50 -21.83 -20.82
CA LEU A 31 19.05 -21.81 -20.60
C LEU A 31 18.69 -21.34 -19.19
N THR A 32 19.42 -21.81 -18.17
CA THR A 32 19.19 -21.39 -16.78
C THR A 32 19.46 -19.89 -16.59
N LYS A 33 20.51 -19.36 -17.22
CA LYS A 33 20.81 -17.91 -17.20
C LYS A 33 19.76 -17.09 -17.93
N VAL A 34 19.27 -17.55 -19.09
CA VAL A 34 18.20 -16.86 -19.84
C VAL A 34 16.90 -16.84 -19.05
N LEU A 35 16.53 -17.96 -18.41
CA LEU A 35 15.34 -18.04 -17.56
C LEU A 35 15.45 -17.12 -16.33
N LEU A 36 16.63 -17.04 -15.69
CA LEU A 36 16.89 -16.12 -14.58
C LEU A 36 16.75 -14.65 -14.98
N VAL A 37 17.29 -14.26 -16.14
CA VAL A 37 17.17 -12.89 -16.66
C VAL A 37 15.70 -12.55 -16.98
N LEU A 38 14.94 -13.49 -17.55
CA LEU A 38 13.51 -13.31 -17.81
C LEU A 38 12.70 -13.16 -16.50
N CYS A 39 12.98 -13.97 -15.48
CA CYS A 39 12.32 -13.86 -14.18
C CYS A 39 12.59 -12.52 -13.48
N LEU A 40 13.83 -12.02 -13.55
CA LEU A 40 14.21 -10.72 -12.97
C LEU A 40 13.58 -9.54 -13.73
N ALA A 41 13.47 -9.65 -15.06
CA ALA A 41 12.81 -8.64 -15.89
C ALA A 41 11.29 -8.56 -15.62
N VAL A 42 10.62 -9.70 -15.40
CA VAL A 42 9.18 -9.75 -15.08
C VAL A 42 8.90 -9.29 -13.64
N GLY A 43 9.80 -9.58 -12.69
CA GLY A 43 9.67 -9.16 -11.28
C GLY A 43 9.72 -7.63 -11.06
N SER A 44 10.18 -6.87 -12.05
CA SER A 44 10.33 -5.41 -11.96
C SER A 44 9.04 -4.63 -12.26
N ILE A 45 7.97 -5.29 -12.73
CA ILE A 45 6.72 -4.62 -13.16
C ILE A 45 5.70 -4.49 -12.01
N SER A 46 5.83 -5.25 -10.93
CA SER A 46 4.87 -5.21 -9.81
C SER A 46 5.26 -4.21 -8.72
N GLY A 47 5.26 -2.92 -9.06
CA GLY A 47 5.23 -1.82 -8.09
C GLY A 47 3.83 -1.59 -7.48
N PHE A 48 2.98 -2.63 -7.44
CA PHE A 48 1.61 -2.53 -6.98
C PHE A 48 1.52 -3.01 -5.53
N SER A 49 1.45 -2.06 -4.60
CA SER A 49 1.33 -2.36 -3.17
C SER A 49 -0.06 -2.92 -2.85
N ILE A 50 -0.13 -4.10 -2.23
CA ILE A 50 -1.39 -4.77 -1.80
C ILE A 50 -2.31 -3.81 -1.01
N SER A 51 -1.73 -2.88 -0.26
CA SER A 51 -2.48 -1.85 0.49
C SER A 51 -3.34 -0.94 -0.39
N ASP A 52 -2.83 -0.54 -1.56
CA ASP A 52 -3.53 0.37 -2.45
C ASP A 52 -4.71 -0.34 -3.14
N GLN A 53 -4.54 -1.61 -3.48
CA GLN A 53 -5.61 -2.45 -4.01
C GLN A 53 -6.79 -2.54 -3.05
N MET A 54 -6.51 -2.82 -1.77
CA MET A 54 -7.54 -2.97 -0.75
C MET A 54 -8.27 -1.65 -0.48
N GLN A 55 -7.55 -0.52 -0.45
CA GLN A 55 -8.15 0.81 -0.28
C GLN A 55 -9.06 1.19 -1.45
N ASN A 56 -8.62 0.95 -2.68
CA ASN A 56 -9.42 1.20 -3.88
C ASN A 56 -10.69 0.33 -3.91
N ALA A 57 -10.58 -0.94 -3.55
CA ALA A 57 -11.73 -1.84 -3.45
C ALA A 57 -12.75 -1.34 -2.40
N LEU A 58 -12.29 -0.91 -1.22
CA LEU A 58 -13.14 -0.35 -0.18
C LEU A 58 -13.85 0.94 -0.65
N VAL A 59 -13.10 1.88 -1.22
CA VAL A 59 -13.66 3.15 -1.74
C VAL A 59 -14.71 2.87 -2.82
N SER A 60 -14.44 1.94 -3.73
CA SER A 60 -15.40 1.54 -4.76
C SER A 60 -16.68 0.95 -4.15
N ALA A 61 -16.54 0.10 -3.14
CA ALA A 61 -17.67 -0.50 -2.43
C ALA A 61 -18.50 0.53 -1.63
N ILE A 62 -17.88 1.61 -1.15
CA ILE A 62 -18.58 2.70 -0.47
C ILE A 62 -19.31 3.58 -1.49
N ARG A 63 -18.62 4.01 -2.55
CA ARG A 63 -19.21 4.86 -3.61
C ARG A 63 -20.43 4.24 -4.27
N SER A 64 -20.48 2.91 -4.38
CA SER A 64 -21.66 2.23 -4.93
C SER A 64 -22.89 2.32 -4.03
N ARG A 65 -22.72 2.66 -2.75
CA ARG A 65 -23.79 2.73 -1.75
C ARG A 65 -24.14 4.15 -1.32
N THR A 66 -23.20 5.09 -1.37
CA THR A 66 -23.41 6.47 -0.90
C THR A 66 -24.01 7.34 -2.00
N ARG A 67 -24.89 8.28 -1.62
CA ARG A 67 -25.54 9.21 -2.56
C ARG A 67 -25.31 10.69 -2.21
N THR A 68 -25.09 11.00 -0.94
CA THR A 68 -24.96 12.37 -0.41
C THR A 68 -23.51 12.80 -0.20
N TRP A 69 -22.55 11.88 -0.33
CA TRP A 69 -21.13 12.13 -0.19
C TRP A 69 -20.31 11.15 -1.03
N VAL A 70 -19.07 11.54 -1.34
CA VAL A 70 -18.16 10.78 -2.21
C VAL A 70 -16.95 10.35 -1.40
N ALA A 71 -16.72 9.04 -1.32
CA ALA A 71 -15.49 8.49 -0.74
C ALA A 71 -14.30 8.66 -1.68
N GLN A 72 -13.07 8.76 -1.18
CA GLN A 72 -11.85 8.68 -2.00
C GLN A 72 -10.70 8.09 -1.18
N VAL A 73 -9.68 7.55 -1.86
CA VAL A 73 -8.44 7.16 -1.17
C VAL A 73 -7.74 8.41 -0.72
N TYR A 74 -7.28 8.41 0.53
CA TYR A 74 -6.50 9.50 1.08
C TYR A 74 -5.01 9.19 0.88
N ASP A 75 -4.35 9.98 0.04
CA ASP A 75 -2.99 9.76 -0.45
C ASP A 75 -1.90 10.28 0.50
N GLN A 76 -2.25 11.07 1.52
CA GLN A 76 -1.29 11.62 2.49
C GLN A 76 -1.14 10.75 3.75
N ARG A 77 -1.26 9.42 3.63
CA ARG A 77 -1.19 8.50 4.79
C ARG A 77 0.11 8.65 5.58
N GLU A 78 1.24 8.87 4.91
CA GLU A 78 2.54 9.06 5.56
C GLU A 78 2.60 10.30 6.45
N LYS A 79 1.82 11.34 6.12
CA LYS A 79 1.80 12.61 6.85
C LYS A 79 0.96 12.54 8.14
N PHE A 80 -0.11 11.75 8.13
CA PHE A 80 -1.09 11.73 9.23
C PHE A 80 -1.14 10.40 9.99
N GLY A 81 -0.33 9.42 9.58
CA GLY A 81 -0.24 8.12 10.24
C GLY A 81 -1.59 7.39 10.35
N VAL A 82 -1.71 6.54 11.36
CA VAL A 82 -3.02 6.03 11.79
C VAL A 82 -3.70 7.15 12.56
N MET A 83 -4.79 7.68 12.02
CA MET A 83 -5.57 8.74 12.67
C MET A 83 -6.12 8.22 14.01
N SER A 84 -5.52 8.68 15.11
CA SER A 84 -6.05 8.46 16.46
C SER A 84 -7.28 9.34 16.67
N LEU A 85 -8.42 8.74 17.01
CA LEU A 85 -9.65 9.50 17.29
C LEU A 85 -9.55 10.35 18.57
N GLY A 86 -8.54 10.13 19.42
CA GLY A 86 -8.16 10.98 20.56
C GLY A 86 -9.21 11.12 21.69
N LEU A 87 -10.44 10.66 21.47
CA LEU A 87 -11.57 10.80 22.36
C LEU A 87 -12.00 9.44 22.88
N ARG A 88 -11.97 9.27 24.20
CA ARG A 88 -12.62 8.15 24.88
C ARG A 88 -13.96 8.64 25.43
N PRO A 89 -15.11 8.19 24.92
CA PRO A 89 -16.40 8.53 25.48
C PRO A 89 -16.46 8.19 26.97
N ASN A 90 -17.04 9.08 27.76
CA ASN A 90 -17.23 8.88 29.19
C ASN A 90 -18.70 9.17 29.52
N ASP A 91 -19.44 8.11 29.82
CA ASP A 91 -20.87 8.21 30.15
C ASP A 91 -21.10 8.56 31.64
N SER A 92 -20.01 8.76 32.41
CA SER A 92 -20.10 9.13 33.81
C SER A 92 -20.55 10.58 33.99
N VAL A 93 -21.75 10.74 34.52
CA VAL A 93 -22.33 12.04 34.91
C VAL A 93 -21.49 12.76 35.96
N ALA A 94 -20.67 12.04 36.74
CA ALA A 94 -19.81 12.62 37.76
C ALA A 94 -18.73 13.56 37.19
N ASN A 95 -18.38 13.42 35.92
CA ASN A 95 -17.44 14.30 35.22
C ASN A 95 -18.12 15.19 34.18
N ALA A 96 -19.45 15.23 34.15
CA ALA A 96 -20.19 16.03 33.20
C ALA A 96 -20.04 17.52 33.55
N VAL A 97 -19.73 18.34 32.55
CA VAL A 97 -19.78 19.80 32.67
C VAL A 97 -21.26 20.22 32.82
N PRO A 98 -21.59 21.21 33.68
CA PRO A 98 -22.96 21.70 33.80
C PRO A 98 -23.54 22.09 32.44
N LEU A 99 -24.78 21.68 32.19
CA LEU A 99 -25.49 22.06 30.98
C LEU A 99 -25.74 23.57 30.99
N LEU A 100 -25.26 24.27 29.96
CA LEU A 100 -25.56 25.69 29.78
C LEU A 100 -26.94 25.83 29.15
N GLU A 101 -27.91 26.32 29.91
CA GLU A 101 -29.22 26.66 29.38
C GLU A 101 -29.16 27.95 28.55
N ASN A 102 -29.87 27.94 27.42
CA ASN A 102 -29.93 29.10 26.55
C ASN A 102 -30.74 30.22 27.22
N GLN A 103 -30.04 31.28 27.65
CA GLN A 103 -30.64 32.39 28.40
C GLN A 103 -31.50 33.34 27.54
N ARG A 104 -31.60 33.12 26.23
CA ARG A 104 -32.44 33.92 25.33
C ARG A 104 -33.38 33.03 24.52
N SER A 105 -34.63 33.48 24.37
CA SER A 105 -35.52 32.87 23.38
C SER A 105 -35.01 33.19 21.98
N VAL A 106 -34.32 32.25 21.35
CA VAL A 106 -33.91 32.38 19.95
C VAL A 106 -35.15 32.18 19.10
N ARG A 107 -35.78 33.29 18.65
CA ARG A 107 -37.05 33.24 17.91
C ARG A 107 -36.90 32.89 16.43
N SER A 108 -35.73 33.13 15.84
CA SER A 108 -35.48 32.88 14.41
C SER A 108 -34.03 32.49 14.17
N LEU A 109 -33.79 31.19 14.03
CA LEU A 109 -32.52 30.67 13.52
C LEU A 109 -32.51 30.76 11.98
N PRO A 110 -31.36 31.08 11.36
CA PRO A 110 -31.23 31.04 9.91
C PRO A 110 -31.27 29.60 9.39
N GLU A 111 -31.66 29.42 8.13
CA GLU A 111 -31.64 28.12 7.46
C GLU A 111 -30.22 27.53 7.35
N SER A 112 -29.21 28.39 7.16
CA SER A 112 -27.80 28.01 7.12
C SER A 112 -26.96 28.96 7.97
N PHE A 113 -25.92 28.43 8.61
CA PHE A 113 -25.00 29.22 9.44
C PHE A 113 -23.55 28.79 9.21
N ASP A 114 -22.69 29.77 8.95
CA ASP A 114 -21.23 29.59 8.89
C ASP A 114 -20.55 30.61 9.81
N SER A 115 -19.88 30.12 10.86
CA SER A 115 -19.17 30.97 11.82
C SER A 115 -18.15 31.89 11.16
N ARG A 116 -17.51 31.44 10.07
CA ARG A 116 -16.49 32.23 9.34
C ARG A 116 -17.10 33.45 8.68
N GLN A 117 -18.35 33.34 8.19
CA GLN A 117 -19.10 34.46 7.61
C GLN A 117 -19.64 35.39 8.68
N LYS A 118 -20.06 34.84 9.84
CA LYS A 118 -20.62 35.63 10.94
C LYS A 118 -19.55 36.49 11.63
N TRP A 119 -18.33 35.96 11.78
CA TRP A 119 -17.21 36.63 12.44
C TRP A 119 -15.98 36.68 11.53
N PRO A 120 -16.03 37.48 10.45
CA PRO A 120 -14.97 37.50 9.44
C PRO A 120 -13.62 38.03 9.97
N ASN A 121 -13.66 38.87 11.01
CA ASN A 121 -12.47 39.43 11.65
C ASN A 121 -11.79 38.45 12.63
N CYS A 122 -12.28 37.21 12.76
CA CYS A 122 -11.68 36.16 13.58
C CYS A 122 -10.93 35.16 12.68
N PRO A 123 -9.64 35.40 12.37
CA PRO A 123 -8.89 34.58 11.42
C PRO A 123 -8.73 33.12 11.86
N SER A 124 -8.74 32.85 13.17
CA SER A 124 -8.67 31.51 13.74
C SER A 124 -9.81 30.58 13.27
N LEU A 125 -10.97 31.12 12.91
CA LEU A 125 -12.10 30.33 12.39
C LEU A 125 -11.84 29.72 11.01
N ASN A 126 -10.84 30.22 10.29
CA ASN A 126 -10.44 29.71 8.97
C ASN A 126 -9.26 28.73 9.04
N GLN A 127 -8.73 28.47 10.23
CA GLN A 127 -7.53 27.65 10.40
C GLN A 127 -7.88 26.18 10.60
N ILE A 128 -7.39 25.32 9.70
CA ILE A 128 -7.38 23.86 9.89
C ILE A 128 -6.09 23.48 10.62
N ARG A 129 -6.20 22.76 11.75
CA ARG A 129 -5.06 22.33 12.58
C ARG A 129 -4.75 20.85 12.36
N ASP A 130 -3.49 20.49 12.59
CA ASP A 130 -2.98 19.13 12.51
C ASP A 130 -2.71 18.60 13.93
N GLN A 131 -3.28 17.44 14.27
CA GLN A 131 -3.07 16.78 15.56
C GLN A 131 -1.80 15.91 15.59
N GLY A 132 -1.19 15.64 14.44
CA GLY A 132 -0.02 14.77 14.31
C GLY A 132 -0.26 13.34 14.82
N CYS A 133 0.82 12.67 15.22
CA CYS A 133 0.81 11.32 15.78
C CYS A 133 0.57 11.28 17.30
N CYS A 134 -0.18 12.25 17.83
CA CYS A 134 -0.51 12.34 19.25
C CYS A 134 -1.41 11.18 19.72
#